data_AF-A0A450YSY4-F1
#
_entry.id   AF-A0A450YSY4-F1
#
_cell.length_a   1.000
_cell.length_b   1.000
_cell.length_c   1.000
_cell.angle_alpha   90.00
_cell.angle_beta   90.00
_cell.angle_gamma   90.00
#
_symmetry.space_group_name_H-M   'P 1'
#
loop_
_entity.id
_entity.type
_entity.pdbx_description
1 polymer ?
#
loop_
_entity_poly.entity_id
_entity_poly.type
_entity_poly.pdbx_seq_one_letter_code
_entity_poly.pdbx_strand_id
1 'polypeptide(L)'
;MDKEVAELAEENKRYYELLDKSLRELFDKARDENELQFAFSLSPEFRGAQDAGWNTAHDAMIAFDEYLEFINEGELTSLKARVALAFYSHLSEAAGFYEIPKNMLRVAGGERFNMWPFLNLVETHKQTGIRIAPNANKILRDLAGHAQTIGLGGLAGCIRDAFDPDLRNGYAHADYVIWSDGIRLRKRNGGNPRLVTWSEFNARFERGINFFHIIRELVVEYMDSYSEPKIIKAAMNPGEPKFDWTIHLDKEKHSFSISG
;
A
#
# COMPACT_ATOMS: atom_id res chain seq x y z
N MET A 1 22.90 17.93 -14.71
CA MET A 1 21.75 17.47 -13.90
C MET A 1 20.91 18.70 -13.63
N ASP A 2 19.72 18.79 -14.20
CA ASP A 2 18.87 19.97 -14.08
C ASP A 2 18.46 20.20 -12.62
N LYS A 3 18.42 21.47 -12.20
CA LYS A 3 18.11 21.88 -10.83
C LYS A 3 16.80 21.25 -10.31
N GLU A 4 15.81 21.14 -11.20
CA GLU A 4 14.51 20.51 -10.93
C GLU A 4 14.64 19.02 -10.56
N VAL A 5 15.54 18.28 -11.20
CA VAL A 5 15.76 16.85 -10.89
C VAL A 5 16.40 16.68 -9.52
N ALA A 6 17.35 17.56 -9.18
CA ALA A 6 18.00 17.54 -7.87
C ALA A 6 16.99 17.87 -6.74
N GLU A 7 16.09 18.82 -6.99
CA GLU A 7 15.02 19.18 -6.04
C GLU A 7 14.05 18.01 -5.83
N LEU A 8 13.58 17.36 -6.91
CA LEU A 8 12.69 16.20 -6.83
C LEU A 8 13.33 15.00 -6.10
N ALA A 9 14.63 14.75 -6.34
CA ALA A 9 15.36 13.68 -5.66
C ALA A 9 15.49 13.94 -4.15
N GLU A 10 15.79 15.18 -3.76
CA GLU A 10 15.86 15.58 -2.35
C GLU A 10 14.48 15.54 -1.66
N GLU A 11 13.42 15.95 -2.36
CA GLU A 11 12.05 15.78 -1.88
C GLU A 11 11.70 14.30 -1.64
N ASN A 12 12.07 13.43 -2.58
CA ASN A 12 11.87 11.99 -2.46
C ASN A 12 12.63 11.41 -1.27
N LYS A 13 13.88 11.81 -1.07
CA LYS A 13 14.67 11.38 0.09
C LYS A 13 13.97 11.72 1.42
N ARG A 14 13.53 12.97 1.58
CA ARG A 14 12.80 13.41 2.77
C ARG A 14 11.47 12.67 2.94
N TYR A 15 10.79 12.42 1.82
CA TYR A 15 9.57 11.63 1.81
C TYR A 15 9.82 10.20 2.32
N TYR A 16 10.89 9.54 1.88
CA TYR A 16 11.23 8.17 2.31
C TYR A 16 11.56 8.11 3.80
N GLU A 17 12.40 9.04 4.29
CA GLU A 17 12.76 9.14 5.71
C GLU A 17 11.52 9.36 6.58
N LEU A 18 10.60 10.24 6.15
CA LEU A 18 9.36 10.50 6.87
C LEU A 18 8.40 9.31 6.82
N LEU A 19 8.30 8.65 5.67
CA LEU A 19 7.44 7.50 5.47
C LEU A 19 7.87 6.32 6.34
N ASP A 20 9.14 5.92 6.27
CA ASP A 20 9.69 4.83 7.09
C ASP A 20 9.46 5.10 8.58
N LYS A 21 9.85 6.31 9.05
CA LYS A 21 9.63 6.71 10.44
C LYS A 21 8.16 6.62 10.85
N SER A 22 7.25 7.13 10.02
CA SER A 22 5.83 7.20 10.37
C SER A 22 5.14 5.84 10.29
N LEU A 23 5.59 4.94 9.39
CA LEU A 23 5.12 3.57 9.33
C LEU A 23 5.63 2.74 10.52
N ARG A 24 6.89 2.91 10.92
CA ARG A 24 7.43 2.28 12.15
C ARG A 24 6.65 2.72 13.39
N GLU A 25 6.39 4.03 13.51
CA GLU A 25 5.55 4.56 14.59
C GLU A 25 4.15 3.92 14.59
N LEU A 26 3.53 3.74 13.42
CA LEU A 26 2.25 3.05 13.30
C LEU A 26 2.34 1.58 13.75
N PHE A 27 3.34 0.84 13.27
CA PHE A 27 3.49 -0.59 13.56
C PHE A 27 3.78 -0.82 15.04
N ASP A 28 4.70 -0.06 15.61
CA ASP A 28 5.01 -0.12 17.04
C ASP A 28 3.79 0.22 17.88
N LYS A 29 3.06 1.30 17.54
CA LYS A 29 1.83 1.67 18.26
C LYS A 29 0.76 0.58 18.19
N ALA A 30 0.57 -0.04 17.03
CA ALA A 30 -0.38 -1.15 16.87
C ALA A 30 0.05 -2.38 17.70
N ARG A 31 1.34 -2.74 17.68
CA ARG A 31 1.88 -3.84 18.49
C ARG A 31 1.70 -3.60 19.98
N ASP A 32 2.00 -2.39 20.45
CA ASP A 32 1.93 -2.01 21.85
C ASP A 32 0.47 -1.96 22.36
N GLU A 33 -0.47 -1.51 21.51
CA GLU A 33 -1.90 -1.49 21.83
C GLU A 33 -2.48 -2.90 21.90
N ASN A 34 -2.20 -3.74 20.89
CA ASN A 34 -2.63 -5.13 20.93
C ASN A 34 -1.80 -6.06 20.04
N GLU A 35 -0.86 -6.77 20.65
CA GLU A 35 0.05 -7.66 19.92
C GLU A 35 -0.65 -8.78 19.13
N LEU A 36 -1.74 -9.38 19.63
CA LEU A 36 -2.48 -10.42 18.89
C LEU A 36 -3.11 -9.84 17.62
N GLN A 37 -3.79 -8.70 17.75
CA GLN A 37 -4.47 -8.06 16.62
C GLN A 37 -3.47 -7.46 15.63
N PHE A 38 -2.34 -6.95 16.13
CA PHE A 38 -1.19 -6.55 15.35
C PHE A 38 -0.67 -7.72 14.50
N ALA A 39 -0.45 -8.88 15.11
CA ALA A 39 0.03 -10.06 14.38
C ALA A 39 -0.95 -10.48 13.27
N PHE A 40 -2.26 -10.50 13.53
CA PHE A 40 -3.26 -10.73 12.48
C PHE A 40 -3.19 -9.70 11.33
N SER A 41 -2.77 -8.47 11.64
CA SER A 41 -2.67 -7.38 10.66
C SER A 41 -1.43 -7.48 9.76
N LEU A 42 -0.44 -8.29 10.10
CA LEU A 42 0.78 -8.47 9.29
C LEU A 42 0.54 -9.29 8.01
N SER A 43 -0.51 -10.13 7.99
CA SER A 43 -0.88 -10.89 6.80
C SER A 43 -2.10 -10.25 6.11
N PRO A 44 -1.97 -9.79 4.86
CA PRO A 44 -3.11 -9.35 4.08
C PRO A 44 -4.03 -10.54 3.76
N GLU A 45 -5.32 -10.27 3.60
CA GLU A 45 -6.32 -11.25 3.20
C GLU A 45 -6.30 -12.55 4.03
N PHE A 46 -6.09 -12.45 5.35
CA PHE A 46 -6.20 -13.59 6.28
C PHE A 46 -7.67 -14.03 6.41
N ARG A 47 -8.18 -14.67 5.35
CA ARG A 47 -9.56 -15.13 5.20
C ARG A 47 -9.54 -16.65 5.25
N GLY A 48 -10.03 -17.25 6.33
CA GLY A 48 -9.84 -18.67 6.65
C GLY A 48 -10.38 -19.72 5.67
N ALA A 49 -11.05 -19.33 4.57
CA ALA A 49 -11.62 -20.23 3.57
C ALA A 49 -11.21 -19.80 2.14
N GLN A 50 -9.92 -19.66 1.90
CA GLN A 50 -9.37 -19.49 0.56
C GLN A 50 -8.46 -20.67 0.24
N ASP A 51 -8.75 -21.37 -0.87
CA ASP A 51 -7.84 -22.37 -1.41
C ASP A 51 -6.49 -21.74 -1.77
N ALA A 52 -5.44 -22.55 -1.86
CA ALA A 52 -4.14 -22.07 -2.35
C ALA A 52 -4.30 -21.37 -3.71
N GLY A 53 -3.67 -20.20 -3.86
CA GLY A 53 -3.73 -19.38 -5.09
C GLY A 53 -4.74 -18.24 -5.10
N TRP A 54 -5.49 -18.00 -4.00
CA TRP A 54 -6.49 -16.92 -3.91
C TRP A 54 -6.07 -15.71 -3.06
N ASN A 55 -4.76 -15.47 -2.91
CA ASN A 55 -4.23 -14.30 -2.20
C ASN A 55 -3.72 -13.25 -3.19
N THR A 56 -4.51 -12.19 -3.39
CA THR A 56 -4.22 -11.12 -4.35
C THR A 56 -3.11 -10.19 -3.88
N ALA A 57 -2.90 -10.08 -2.57
CA ALA A 57 -1.79 -9.28 -2.03
C ALA A 57 -0.43 -9.95 -2.27
N HIS A 58 -0.37 -11.29 -2.22
CA HIS A 58 0.82 -12.05 -2.60
C HIS A 58 1.11 -11.91 -4.10
N ASP A 59 0.09 -12.03 -4.95
CA ASP A 59 0.24 -11.85 -6.39
C ASP A 59 0.71 -10.43 -6.75
N ALA A 60 0.21 -9.41 -6.04
CA ALA A 60 0.67 -8.03 -6.18
C ALA A 60 2.17 -7.86 -5.81
N MET A 61 2.69 -8.62 -4.84
CA MET A 61 4.11 -8.62 -4.50
C MET A 61 4.96 -9.28 -5.59
N ILE A 62 4.50 -10.39 -6.18
CA ILE A 62 5.17 -11.05 -7.31
C ILE A 62 5.20 -10.10 -8.51
N ALA A 63 4.05 -9.54 -8.87
CA ALA A 63 3.94 -8.59 -9.97
C ALA A 63 4.82 -7.35 -9.75
N PHE A 64 4.99 -6.90 -8.50
CA PHE A 64 5.93 -5.81 -8.17
C PHE A 64 7.35 -6.15 -8.58
N ASP A 65 7.85 -7.33 -8.23
CA ASP A 65 9.22 -7.77 -8.55
C ASP A 65 9.39 -7.94 -10.07
N GLU A 66 8.43 -8.60 -10.73
CA GLU A 66 8.46 -8.83 -12.19
C GLU A 66 8.41 -7.52 -13.01
N TYR A 67 7.54 -6.58 -12.63
CA TYR A 67 7.47 -5.29 -13.33
C TYR A 67 8.75 -4.48 -13.12
N LEU A 68 9.31 -4.49 -11.91
CA LEU A 68 10.53 -3.76 -11.63
C LEU A 68 11.73 -4.32 -12.40
N GLU A 69 11.85 -5.64 -12.49
CA GLU A 69 12.87 -6.31 -13.31
C GLU A 69 12.74 -5.90 -14.78
N PHE A 70 11.53 -6.04 -15.35
CA PHE A 70 11.28 -5.72 -16.77
C PHE A 70 11.55 -4.25 -17.12
N ILE A 71 11.20 -3.32 -16.22
CA ILE A 71 11.39 -1.87 -16.46
C ILE A 71 12.87 -1.50 -16.39
N ASN A 72 13.65 -2.14 -15.51
CA ASN A 72 15.07 -1.86 -15.31
C ASN A 72 15.99 -2.55 -16.32
N GLU A 73 15.51 -3.58 -17.01
CA GLU A 73 16.26 -4.22 -18.09
C GLU A 73 16.37 -3.27 -19.29
N GLY A 74 17.54 -3.11 -19.92
CA GLY A 74 17.71 -2.45 -21.24
C GLY A 74 17.29 -0.97 -21.35
N GLU A 75 17.16 -0.45 -22.58
CA GLU A 75 16.84 0.96 -22.82
C GLU A 75 15.36 1.30 -22.61
N LEU A 76 15.07 2.54 -22.19
CA LEU A 76 13.72 3.06 -22.08
C LEU A 76 13.08 3.17 -23.48
N THR A 77 12.02 2.39 -23.70
CA THR A 77 11.21 2.45 -24.91
C THR A 77 9.81 3.01 -24.60
N SER A 78 9.06 3.38 -25.62
CA SER A 78 7.65 3.77 -25.45
C SER A 78 6.81 2.65 -24.81
N LEU A 79 7.14 1.38 -25.08
CA LEU A 79 6.51 0.23 -24.44
C LEU A 79 6.84 0.21 -22.94
N LYS A 80 8.11 0.32 -22.55
CA LYS A 80 8.50 0.35 -21.13
C LYS A 80 7.89 1.51 -20.39
N ALA A 81 7.79 2.70 -21.01
CA ALA A 81 7.09 3.81 -20.40
C ALA A 81 5.60 3.52 -20.15
N ARG A 82 4.93 2.78 -21.05
CA ARG A 82 3.55 2.30 -20.81
C ARG A 82 3.49 1.28 -19.68
N VAL A 83 4.43 0.35 -19.63
CA VAL A 83 4.50 -0.65 -18.56
C VAL A 83 4.78 0.01 -17.21
N ALA A 84 5.68 0.99 -17.14
CA ALA A 84 5.92 1.78 -15.93
C ALA A 84 4.68 2.55 -15.47
N LEU A 85 3.94 3.18 -16.39
CA LEU A 85 2.66 3.83 -16.07
C LEU A 85 1.60 2.83 -15.59
N ALA A 86 1.52 1.68 -16.25
CA ALA A 86 0.60 0.60 -15.87
C ALA A 86 0.92 0.10 -14.46
N PHE A 87 2.19 -0.16 -14.18
CA PHE A 87 2.69 -0.60 -12.89
C PHE A 87 2.42 0.45 -11.80
N TYR A 88 2.71 1.72 -12.07
CA TYR A 88 2.41 2.82 -11.17
C TYR A 88 0.92 2.89 -10.79
N SER A 89 0.05 2.74 -11.78
CA SER A 89 -1.40 2.71 -11.55
C SER A 89 -1.83 1.46 -10.80
N HIS A 90 -1.27 0.29 -11.14
CA HIS A 90 -1.54 -0.98 -10.47
C HIS A 90 -1.22 -0.89 -8.98
N LEU A 91 -0.03 -0.37 -8.62
CA LEU A 91 0.35 -0.22 -7.21
C LEU A 91 -0.66 0.63 -6.44
N SER A 92 -1.17 1.71 -7.03
CA SER A 92 -2.16 2.55 -6.35
C SER A 92 -3.49 1.85 -6.10
N GLU A 93 -3.85 0.86 -6.92
CA GLU A 93 -5.10 0.08 -6.84
C GLU A 93 -4.95 -1.23 -6.06
N ALA A 94 -3.77 -1.52 -5.51
CA ALA A 94 -3.47 -2.74 -4.74
C ALA A 94 -4.13 -2.75 -3.35
N ALA A 95 -5.46 -2.60 -3.30
CA ALA A 95 -6.25 -2.47 -2.07
C ALA A 95 -6.05 -3.63 -1.10
N GLY A 96 -5.86 -4.86 -1.60
CA GLY A 96 -5.56 -6.04 -0.78
C GLY A 96 -4.26 -5.88 0.02
N PHE A 97 -3.22 -5.31 -0.59
CA PHE A 97 -1.97 -4.98 0.11
C PHE A 97 -2.17 -3.88 1.15
N TYR A 98 -3.01 -2.88 0.83
CA TYR A 98 -3.32 -1.78 1.74
C TYR A 98 -4.24 -2.16 2.91
N GLU A 99 -4.75 -3.39 2.97
CA GLU A 99 -5.45 -3.91 4.17
C GLU A 99 -4.51 -3.94 5.39
N ILE A 100 -3.21 -4.17 5.18
CA ILE A 100 -2.19 -4.19 6.24
C ILE A 100 -2.15 -2.83 6.95
N PRO A 101 -1.76 -1.70 6.32
CA PRO A 101 -1.72 -0.42 7.01
C PRO A 101 -3.10 0.02 7.52
N LYS A 102 -4.21 -0.37 6.86
CA LYS A 102 -5.54 -0.06 7.39
C LYS A 102 -5.81 -0.77 8.72
N ASN A 103 -5.50 -2.07 8.81
CA ASN A 103 -5.67 -2.82 10.04
C ASN A 103 -4.69 -2.36 11.13
N MET A 104 -3.45 -2.00 10.77
CA MET A 104 -2.53 -1.37 11.71
C MET A 104 -3.10 -0.07 12.29
N LEU A 105 -3.70 0.79 11.46
CA LEU A 105 -4.36 2.01 11.93
C LEU A 105 -5.52 1.72 12.88
N ARG A 106 -6.32 0.67 12.59
CA ARG A 106 -7.41 0.22 13.46
C ARG A 106 -6.86 -0.19 14.82
N VAL A 107 -5.87 -1.08 14.83
CA VAL A 107 -5.29 -1.59 16.07
C VAL A 107 -4.63 -0.47 16.86
N ALA A 108 -3.83 0.39 16.23
CA ALA A 108 -3.23 1.56 16.87
C ALA A 108 -4.26 2.58 17.41
N GLY A 109 -5.49 2.58 16.86
CA GLY A 109 -6.63 3.35 17.34
C GLY A 109 -7.45 2.68 18.44
N GLY A 110 -7.05 1.50 18.91
CA GLY A 110 -7.78 0.71 19.92
C GLY A 110 -8.89 -0.17 19.35
N GLU A 111 -9.03 -0.25 18.03
CA GLU A 111 -9.94 -1.18 17.37
C GLU A 111 -9.27 -2.57 17.18
N ARG A 112 -10.03 -3.53 16.65
CA ARG A 112 -9.55 -4.88 16.33
C ARG A 112 -9.20 -5.01 14.86
N PHE A 113 -8.41 -6.05 14.55
CA PHE A 113 -8.21 -6.53 13.19
C PHE A 113 -9.57 -6.80 12.54
N ASN A 114 -9.68 -6.47 11.25
CA ASN A 114 -10.87 -6.69 10.46
C ASN A 114 -10.48 -7.37 9.14
N MET A 115 -11.14 -8.49 8.84
CA MET A 115 -10.92 -9.26 7.59
C MET A 115 -11.28 -8.49 6.31
N TRP A 116 -12.14 -7.47 6.41
CA TRP A 116 -12.55 -6.61 5.30
C TRP A 116 -12.53 -5.15 5.74
N PRO A 117 -11.33 -4.57 5.96
CA PRO A 117 -11.21 -3.28 6.62
C PRO A 117 -11.71 -2.11 5.76
N PHE A 118 -11.94 -2.33 4.46
CA PHE A 118 -12.51 -1.37 3.50
C PHE A 118 -13.96 -1.65 3.11
N LEU A 119 -14.64 -2.61 3.76
CA LEU A 119 -16.01 -3.01 3.40
C LEU A 119 -17.01 -1.84 3.44
N ASN A 120 -16.81 -0.91 4.37
CA ASN A 120 -17.61 0.31 4.53
C ASN A 120 -17.47 1.30 3.36
N LEU A 121 -16.44 1.17 2.53
CA LEU A 121 -16.23 1.99 1.34
C LEU A 121 -16.91 1.42 0.09
N VAL A 122 -17.43 0.19 0.17
CA VAL A 122 -18.16 -0.45 -0.93
C VAL A 122 -19.52 0.23 -1.08
N GLU A 123 -19.78 0.73 -2.28
CA GLU A 123 -21.06 1.36 -2.61
C GLU A 123 -21.99 0.38 -3.31
N THR A 124 -23.28 0.70 -3.33
CA THR A 124 -24.27 -0.04 -4.13
C THR A 124 -24.82 0.89 -5.20
N HIS A 125 -24.74 0.47 -6.46
CA HIS A 125 -25.28 1.25 -7.57
C HIS A 125 -26.80 1.37 -7.41
N LYS A 126 -27.31 2.61 -7.30
CA LYS A 126 -28.71 2.88 -6.94
C LYS A 126 -29.73 2.26 -7.88
N GLN A 127 -29.40 2.10 -9.17
CA GLN A 127 -30.34 1.56 -10.17
C GLN A 127 -30.21 0.06 -10.39
N THR A 128 -29.00 -0.50 -10.27
CA THR A 128 -28.73 -1.90 -10.64
C THR A 128 -28.52 -2.80 -9.42
N GLY A 129 -28.34 -2.23 -8.22
CA GLY A 129 -28.00 -2.99 -7.02
C GLY A 129 -26.60 -3.59 -7.02
N ILE A 130 -25.79 -3.33 -8.05
CA ILE A 130 -24.43 -3.88 -8.18
C ILE A 130 -23.54 -3.24 -7.11
N ARG A 131 -22.76 -4.08 -6.41
CA ARG A 131 -21.73 -3.62 -5.48
C ARG A 131 -20.54 -3.06 -6.25
N ILE A 132 -20.13 -1.85 -5.89
CA ILE A 132 -19.01 -1.12 -6.50
C ILE A 132 -17.86 -1.10 -5.48
N ALA A 133 -16.77 -1.77 -5.83
CA ALA A 133 -15.55 -1.73 -5.05
C ALA A 133 -14.98 -0.29 -4.98
N PRO A 134 -14.36 0.11 -3.87
CA PRO A 134 -13.69 1.41 -3.79
C PRO A 134 -12.50 1.47 -4.75
N ASN A 135 -12.31 2.61 -5.42
CA ASN A 135 -11.10 2.87 -6.19
C ASN A 135 -9.95 3.33 -5.29
N ALA A 136 -8.73 3.36 -5.84
CA ALA A 136 -7.51 3.83 -5.16
C ALA A 136 -7.70 5.17 -4.43
N ASN A 137 -8.40 6.13 -5.04
CA ASN A 137 -8.63 7.44 -4.42
C ASN A 137 -9.50 7.36 -3.16
N LYS A 138 -10.46 6.44 -3.08
CA LYS A 138 -11.22 6.23 -1.84
C LYS A 138 -10.37 5.52 -0.80
N ILE A 139 -9.61 4.49 -1.18
CA ILE A 139 -8.72 3.75 -0.29
C ILE A 139 -7.66 4.67 0.34
N LEU A 140 -6.90 5.39 -0.47
CA LEU A 140 -5.83 6.28 0.02
C LEU A 140 -6.38 7.44 0.87
N ARG A 141 -7.55 7.98 0.54
CA ARG A 141 -8.20 9.01 1.36
C ARG A 141 -8.67 8.47 2.71
N ASP A 142 -9.23 7.26 2.74
CA ASP A 142 -9.64 6.61 3.98
C ASP A 142 -8.43 6.30 4.88
N LEU A 143 -7.34 5.79 4.31
CA LEU A 143 -6.07 5.56 5.03
C LEU A 143 -5.50 6.87 5.60
N ALA A 144 -5.35 7.90 4.77
CA ALA A 144 -4.82 9.19 5.22
C ALA A 144 -5.75 9.88 6.23
N GLY A 145 -7.07 9.75 6.06
CA GLY A 145 -8.06 10.26 7.01
C GLY A 145 -7.95 9.56 8.36
N HIS A 146 -7.86 8.24 8.36
CA HIS A 146 -7.72 7.45 9.58
C HIS A 146 -6.40 7.75 10.31
N ALA A 147 -5.27 7.80 9.59
CA ALA A 147 -3.98 8.22 10.14
C ALA A 147 -4.06 9.61 10.80
N GLN A 148 -4.73 10.56 10.13
CA GLN A 148 -4.96 11.89 10.69
C GLN A 148 -5.77 11.86 11.99
N THR A 149 -6.84 11.06 12.03
CA THR A 149 -7.73 10.93 13.19
C THR A 149 -7.01 10.42 14.44
N ILE A 150 -6.07 9.48 14.27
CA ILE A 150 -5.33 8.89 15.41
C ILE A 150 -4.01 9.62 15.74
N GLY A 151 -3.79 10.80 15.15
CA GLY A 151 -2.65 11.67 15.43
C GLY A 151 -1.40 11.43 14.59
N LEU A 152 -1.44 10.51 13.61
CA LEU A 152 -0.31 10.19 12.73
C LEU A 152 -0.30 11.09 11.48
N GLY A 153 -0.18 12.40 11.70
CA GLY A 153 -0.24 13.41 10.63
C GLY A 153 0.87 13.27 9.58
N GLY A 154 2.08 12.85 9.99
CA GLY A 154 3.19 12.57 9.07
C GLY A 154 2.85 11.47 8.07
N LEU A 155 2.32 10.35 8.57
CA LEU A 155 1.85 9.24 7.72
C LEU A 155 0.71 9.68 6.79
N ALA A 156 -0.25 10.46 7.32
CA ALA A 156 -1.35 10.98 6.52
C ALA A 156 -0.86 11.83 5.32
N GLY A 157 0.18 12.65 5.52
CA GLY A 157 0.86 13.38 4.45
C GLY A 157 1.48 12.44 3.42
N CYS A 158 2.30 11.48 3.89
CA CYS A 158 2.96 10.53 3.00
C CYS A 158 1.98 9.72 2.14
N ILE A 159 0.84 9.27 2.69
CA ILE A 159 -0.18 8.54 1.94
C ILE A 159 -0.82 9.40 0.85
N ARG A 160 -1.13 10.67 1.14
CA ARG A 160 -1.71 11.60 0.15
C ARG A 160 -0.75 11.87 -1.01
N ASP A 161 0.54 11.93 -0.71
CA ASP A 161 1.58 12.32 -1.66
C ASP A 161 2.22 11.12 -2.38
N ALA A 162 1.83 9.88 -2.05
CA ALA A 162 2.38 8.66 -2.61
C ALA A 162 2.17 8.55 -4.12
N PHE A 163 0.99 8.96 -4.61
CA PHE A 163 0.62 8.83 -6.03
C PHE A 163 0.04 10.11 -6.62
N ASP A 164 0.59 10.55 -7.76
CA ASP A 164 0.04 11.67 -8.53
C ASP A 164 -1.31 11.25 -9.16
N PRO A 165 -2.43 11.91 -8.80
CA PRO A 165 -3.75 11.54 -9.31
C PRO A 165 -3.92 11.83 -10.80
N ASP A 166 -3.23 12.84 -11.36
CA ASP A 166 -3.30 13.14 -12.80
C ASP A 166 -2.64 12.03 -13.62
N LEU A 167 -1.47 11.52 -13.19
CA LEU A 167 -0.79 10.41 -13.87
C LEU A 167 -1.63 9.12 -13.84
N ARG A 168 -2.17 8.77 -12.68
CA ARG A 168 -3.02 7.59 -12.52
C ARG A 168 -4.28 7.66 -13.37
N ASN A 169 -5.03 8.76 -13.27
CA ASN A 169 -6.25 8.97 -14.05
C ASN A 169 -5.94 9.04 -15.55
N GLY A 170 -4.80 9.65 -15.92
CA GLY A 170 -4.29 9.69 -17.28
C GLY A 170 -4.12 8.29 -17.87
N TYR A 171 -3.46 7.39 -17.14
CA TYR A 171 -3.33 5.99 -17.57
C TYR A 171 -4.67 5.26 -17.60
N ALA A 172 -5.43 5.29 -16.49
CA ALA A 172 -6.69 4.57 -16.32
C ALA A 172 -7.75 4.91 -17.37
N HIS A 173 -7.73 6.13 -17.90
CA HIS A 173 -8.68 6.59 -18.93
C HIS A 173 -8.07 6.66 -20.34
N ALA A 174 -6.84 6.18 -20.53
CA ALA A 174 -6.10 6.32 -21.80
C ALA A 174 -6.05 7.79 -22.30
N ASP A 175 -5.85 8.70 -21.35
CA ASP A 175 -5.86 10.16 -21.49
C ASP A 175 -4.43 10.75 -21.54
N TYR A 176 -3.49 9.96 -22.05
CA TYR A 176 -2.07 10.30 -22.12
C TYR A 176 -1.46 10.04 -23.50
N VAL A 177 -0.39 10.77 -23.81
CA VAL A 177 0.47 10.52 -24.97
C VAL A 177 1.92 10.42 -24.47
N ILE A 178 2.58 9.31 -24.80
CA ILE A 178 4.03 9.19 -24.60
C ILE A 178 4.74 9.87 -25.75
N TRP A 179 5.71 10.72 -25.44
CA TRP A 179 6.49 11.47 -26.41
C TRP A 179 7.96 11.54 -26.00
N SER A 180 8.81 12.12 -26.85
CA SER A 180 10.25 12.21 -26.61
C SER A 180 10.62 13.00 -25.34
N ASP A 181 9.79 13.95 -24.93
CA ASP A 181 9.99 14.84 -23.79
C ASP A 181 9.30 14.37 -22.50
N GLY A 182 8.44 13.36 -22.57
CA GLY A 182 7.72 12.83 -21.41
C GLY A 182 6.32 12.32 -21.73
N ILE A 183 5.43 12.50 -20.74
CA ILE A 183 4.03 12.07 -20.77
C ILE A 183 3.14 13.31 -20.82
N ARG A 184 2.35 13.42 -21.89
CA ARG A 184 1.41 14.52 -22.09
C ARG A 184 0.02 14.10 -21.63
N LEU A 185 -0.47 14.71 -20.57
CA LEU A 185 -1.80 14.50 -20.03
C LEU A 185 -2.76 15.51 -20.66
N ARG A 186 -3.77 15.03 -21.39
CA ARG A 186 -4.70 15.91 -22.13
C ARG A 186 -5.79 16.54 -21.25
N LYS A 187 -6.11 15.94 -20.10
CA LYS A 187 -7.25 16.31 -19.23
C LYS A 187 -8.56 16.50 -20.01
N ARG A 188 -9.06 15.42 -20.65
CA ARG A 188 -10.20 15.49 -21.58
C ARG A 188 -11.51 16.03 -20.97
N ASN A 189 -11.67 15.93 -19.65
CA ASN A 189 -12.86 16.36 -18.93
C ASN A 189 -12.73 17.77 -18.31
N GLY A 190 -11.75 18.57 -18.74
CA GLY A 190 -11.51 19.94 -18.29
C GLY A 190 -10.17 20.12 -17.58
N GLY A 191 -9.60 21.33 -17.67
CA GLY A 191 -8.28 21.68 -17.15
C GLY A 191 -7.25 21.94 -18.25
N ASN A 192 -6.06 22.41 -17.85
CA ASN A 192 -4.97 22.66 -18.78
C ASN A 192 -4.18 21.37 -19.05
N PRO A 193 -3.77 21.12 -20.30
CA PRO A 193 -2.82 20.06 -20.61
C PRO A 193 -1.56 20.18 -19.74
N ARG A 194 -1.03 19.05 -19.29
CA ARG A 194 0.19 18.98 -18.47
C ARG A 194 1.20 18.08 -19.18
N LEU A 195 2.41 18.60 -19.38
CA LEU A 195 3.57 17.77 -19.69
C LEU A 195 4.19 17.33 -18.37
N VAL A 196 4.27 16.03 -18.16
CA VAL A 196 5.09 15.41 -17.12
C VAL A 196 6.38 14.99 -17.80
N THR A 197 7.48 15.66 -17.51
CA THR A 197 8.78 15.34 -18.12
C THR A 197 9.23 13.94 -17.71
N TRP A 198 10.16 13.32 -18.44
CA TRP A 198 10.70 12.01 -18.03
C TRP A 198 11.35 12.04 -16.65
N SER A 199 12.03 13.13 -16.30
CA SER A 199 12.62 13.30 -14.97
C SER A 199 11.55 13.41 -13.89
N GLU A 200 10.50 14.20 -14.12
CA GLU A 200 9.38 14.30 -13.20
C GLU A 200 8.68 12.95 -13.04
N PHE A 201 8.41 12.26 -14.14
CA PHE A 201 7.78 10.94 -14.10
C PHE A 201 8.62 9.95 -13.29
N ASN A 202 9.93 9.87 -13.52
CA ASN A 202 10.81 8.98 -12.78
C ASN A 202 10.77 9.27 -11.28
N ALA A 203 10.84 10.55 -10.87
CA ALA A 203 10.72 10.91 -9.46
C ALA A 203 9.37 10.51 -8.85
N ARG A 204 8.26 10.72 -9.58
CA ARG A 204 6.92 10.30 -9.11
C ARG A 204 6.77 8.78 -9.05
N PHE A 205 7.34 8.09 -10.03
CA PHE A 205 7.36 6.64 -10.13
C PHE A 205 8.13 6.01 -8.97
N GLU A 206 9.35 6.47 -8.72
CA GLU A 206 10.17 6.06 -7.56
C GLU A 206 9.44 6.31 -6.24
N ARG A 207 8.72 7.43 -6.10
CA ARG A 207 7.93 7.70 -4.90
C ARG A 207 6.84 6.64 -4.67
N GLY A 208 6.06 6.32 -5.71
CA GLY A 208 5.01 5.30 -5.62
C GLY A 208 5.56 3.89 -5.36
N ILE A 209 6.68 3.53 -6.00
CA ILE A 209 7.36 2.25 -5.75
C ILE A 209 7.84 2.18 -4.31
N ASN A 210 8.55 3.19 -3.82
CA ASN A 210 9.10 3.18 -2.47
C ASN A 210 8.01 3.19 -1.41
N PHE A 211 6.85 3.81 -1.69
CA PHE A 211 5.69 3.71 -0.80
C PHE A 211 5.25 2.24 -0.59
N PHE A 212 5.14 1.47 -1.67
CA PHE A 212 4.82 0.05 -1.60
C PHE A 212 5.95 -0.78 -0.99
N HIS A 213 7.20 -0.52 -1.41
CA HIS A 213 8.39 -1.25 -1.00
C HIS A 213 8.64 -1.14 0.52
N ILE A 214 8.60 0.07 1.08
CA ILE A 214 8.85 0.29 2.52
C ILE A 214 7.78 -0.43 3.37
N ILE A 215 6.50 -0.42 2.94
CA ILE A 215 5.46 -1.19 3.64
C ILE A 215 5.79 -2.68 3.61
N ARG A 216 6.21 -3.21 2.46
CA ARG A 216 6.59 -4.63 2.31
C ARG A 216 7.79 -4.98 3.20
N GLU A 217 8.83 -4.15 3.21
CA GLU A 217 10.02 -4.37 4.05
C GLU A 217 9.67 -4.39 5.54
N LEU A 218 8.85 -3.44 5.99
CA LEU A 218 8.40 -3.40 7.39
C LEU A 218 7.55 -4.62 7.74
N VAL A 219 6.66 -5.07 6.86
CA VAL A 219 5.90 -6.31 7.10
C VAL A 219 6.84 -7.48 7.30
N VAL A 220 7.83 -7.65 6.43
CA VAL A 220 8.84 -8.71 6.56
C VAL A 220 9.62 -8.57 7.87
N GLU A 221 10.10 -7.37 8.20
CA GLU A 221 10.86 -7.10 9.42
C GLU A 221 10.08 -7.46 10.69
N TYR A 222 8.81 -7.03 10.79
CA TYR A 222 8.00 -7.30 11.97
C TYR A 222 7.53 -8.76 12.02
N MET A 223 7.29 -9.41 10.89
CA MET A 223 7.04 -10.86 10.86
C MET A 223 8.27 -11.65 11.33
N ASP A 224 9.47 -11.21 10.95
CA ASP A 224 10.75 -11.82 11.35
C ASP A 224 10.99 -11.77 12.86
N SER A 225 10.37 -10.80 13.57
CA SER A 225 10.39 -10.76 15.03
C SER A 225 9.69 -11.94 15.71
N TYR A 226 8.92 -12.72 14.95
CA TYR A 226 8.27 -13.98 15.37
C TYR A 226 8.95 -15.23 14.79
N SER A 227 10.22 -15.13 14.39
CA SER A 227 11.02 -16.27 13.93
C SER A 227 11.18 -17.36 14.99
N GLU A 228 11.24 -16.96 16.27
CA GLU A 228 11.04 -17.88 17.39
C GLU A 228 9.57 -17.85 17.81
N PRO A 229 8.91 -19.01 18.04
CA PRO A 229 7.53 -19.06 18.48
C PRO A 229 7.31 -18.23 19.74
N LYS A 230 6.41 -17.25 19.67
CA LYS A 230 6.08 -16.38 20.80
C LYS A 230 4.69 -16.72 21.33
N ILE A 231 4.59 -16.97 22.63
CA ILE A 231 3.32 -17.19 23.32
C ILE A 231 2.87 -15.87 23.97
N ILE A 232 1.66 -15.42 23.65
CA ILE A 232 1.04 -14.24 24.24
C ILE A 232 -0.32 -14.58 24.86
N LYS A 233 -0.68 -13.91 25.95
CA LYS A 233 -1.97 -14.11 26.62
C LYS A 233 -2.96 -13.03 26.24
N ALA A 234 -3.90 -13.36 25.36
CA ALA A 234 -4.80 -12.39 24.75
C ALA A 234 -6.21 -12.97 24.53
N ALA A 235 -7.20 -12.07 24.45
CA ALA A 235 -8.56 -12.40 24.06
C ALA A 235 -8.78 -11.96 22.60
N MET A 236 -9.60 -12.70 21.86
CA MET A 236 -9.94 -12.33 20.47
C MET A 236 -10.83 -11.09 20.46
N ASN A 237 -11.90 -11.10 21.27
CA ASN A 237 -12.79 -9.95 21.42
C ASN A 237 -12.74 -9.33 22.84
N PRO A 238 -13.10 -8.04 22.99
CA PRO A 238 -13.27 -7.42 24.30
C PRO A 238 -14.29 -8.18 25.16
N GLY A 239 -13.93 -8.47 26.41
CA GLY A 239 -14.79 -9.17 27.36
C GLY A 239 -14.74 -10.70 27.28
N GLU A 240 -14.02 -11.28 26.31
CA GLU A 240 -13.78 -12.72 26.26
C GLU A 240 -12.63 -13.15 27.19
N PRO A 241 -12.59 -14.44 27.59
CA PRO A 241 -11.43 -14.99 28.28
C PRO A 241 -10.14 -14.85 27.47
N LYS A 242 -9.03 -14.68 28.17
CA LYS A 242 -7.70 -14.69 27.54
C LYS A 242 -7.20 -16.13 27.42
N PHE A 243 -6.74 -16.48 26.24
CA PHE A 243 -6.08 -17.74 25.92
C PHE A 243 -4.60 -17.50 25.60
N ASP A 244 -3.83 -18.58 25.61
CA ASP A 244 -2.43 -18.54 25.18
C ASP A 244 -2.40 -18.72 23.66
N TRP A 245 -1.94 -17.69 22.96
CA TRP A 245 -1.79 -17.68 21.51
C TRP A 245 -0.32 -17.83 21.15
N THR A 246 -0.01 -18.75 20.24
CA THR A 246 1.32 -18.90 19.65
C THR A 246 1.34 -18.18 18.30
N ILE A 247 2.30 -17.27 18.13
CA ILE A 247 2.59 -16.57 16.88
C ILE A 247 3.96 -17.05 16.40
N HIS A 248 4.06 -17.49 15.15
CA HIS A 248 5.30 -18.04 14.61
C HIS A 248 5.43 -17.84 13.10
N LEU A 249 6.59 -17.35 12.68
CA LEU A 249 7.06 -17.34 11.30
C LEU A 249 7.97 -18.55 11.05
N ASP A 250 7.49 -19.55 10.33
CA ASP A 250 8.30 -20.65 9.83
C ASP A 250 8.96 -20.24 8.50
N LYS A 251 10.27 -19.93 8.57
CA LYS A 251 11.07 -19.50 7.41
C LYS A 251 11.30 -20.62 6.40
N GLU A 252 11.35 -21.87 6.84
CA GLU A 252 11.56 -23.02 5.95
C GLU A 252 10.31 -23.31 5.12
N LYS A 253 9.13 -23.17 5.74
CA LYS A 253 7.84 -23.37 5.06
C LYS A 253 7.27 -22.09 4.45
N HIS A 254 7.96 -20.96 4.59
CA HIS A 254 7.47 -19.63 4.19
C HIS A 254 6.05 -19.34 4.71
N SER A 255 5.78 -19.70 5.96
CA SER A 255 4.43 -19.61 6.53
C SER A 255 4.41 -18.83 7.83
N PHE A 256 3.45 -17.91 7.95
CA PHE A 256 3.17 -17.18 9.19
C PHE A 256 1.88 -17.71 9.82
N SER A 257 1.95 -18.06 11.10
CA SER A 257 0.89 -18.78 11.79
C SER A 257 0.54 -18.16 13.12
N ILE A 258 -0.76 -18.17 13.44
CA ILE A 258 -1.33 -17.73 14.70
C ILE A 258 -2.31 -18.82 15.16
N SER A 259 -2.06 -19.42 16.32
CA SER A 259 -2.87 -20.52 16.86
C SER A 259 -3.09 -20.36 18.36
N GLY A 260 -4.28 -20.67 18.87
CA GLY A 260 -4.65 -20.61 20.29
C GLY A 260 -5.54 -21.77 20.71
#